data_AF-A0A956KQ18-F1
#
_entry.id   AF-A0A956KQ18-F1
#
_cell.length_a   1.000
_cell.length_b   1.000
_cell.length_c   1.000
_cell.angle_alpha   90.00
_cell.angle_beta   90.00
_cell.angle_gamma   90.00
#
_symmetry.space_group_name_H-M   'P 1'
#
loop_
_entity.id
_entity.type
_entity.pdbx_description
1 polymer ?
#
loop_
_entity_poly.entity_id
_entity_poly.type
_entity_poly.pdbx_seq_one_letter_code
_entity_poly.pdbx_strand_id
1 'polypeptide(L)'
;SCGADSICWDGTCTAQCSNSSEDPICPEGSSCFISGSGALNLCLFGCDPLLQDCDDGEGCYWYGDDFQCNPTGEDIPTGGPCSLINDCAIDNVCVDALYLPSCDGPACCATWCDLGDPVCAVPGTECVAWYEQGTAPSGYENVGVCVLPG
;
A
#
# COMPACT_ATOMS: atom_id res chain seq x y z
N SER A 1 20.02 -17.04 15.41
CA SER A 1 20.62 -15.90 14.71
C SER A 1 20.21 -15.96 13.27
N CYS A 2 19.95 -14.81 12.63
CA CYS A 2 19.71 -14.76 11.20
C CYS A 2 20.98 -15.11 10.41
N GLY A 3 20.82 -15.60 9.17
CA GLY A 3 21.91 -15.96 8.28
C GLY A 3 22.62 -14.73 7.69
N ALA A 4 23.72 -14.94 6.96
CA ALA A 4 24.55 -13.85 6.42
C ALA A 4 23.78 -12.87 5.51
N ASP A 5 22.76 -13.36 4.80
CA ASP A 5 21.96 -12.58 3.85
C ASP A 5 20.64 -12.08 4.47
N SER A 6 20.56 -12.04 5.80
CA SER A 6 19.35 -11.63 6.52
C SER A 6 19.67 -10.95 7.84
N ILE A 7 18.84 -10.01 8.26
CA ILE A 7 18.98 -9.30 9.54
C ILE A 7 17.72 -9.51 10.38
N CYS A 8 17.88 -9.49 11.71
CA CYS A 8 16.74 -9.53 12.62
C CYS A 8 16.00 -8.20 12.56
N TRP A 9 14.82 -8.20 11.96
CA TRP A 9 13.91 -7.07 11.88
C TRP A 9 12.58 -7.50 12.48
N ASP A 10 12.13 -6.77 13.49
CA ASP A 10 10.90 -7.05 14.23
C ASP A 10 10.72 -8.51 14.69
N GLY A 11 11.80 -9.10 15.19
CA GLY A 11 11.80 -10.48 15.68
C GLY A 11 11.88 -11.57 14.60
N THR A 12 11.87 -11.19 13.32
CA THR A 12 11.95 -12.11 12.17
C THR A 12 13.26 -11.90 11.40
N CYS A 13 13.74 -12.94 10.71
CA CYS A 13 14.90 -12.84 9.84
C CYS A 13 14.49 -12.37 8.45
N THR A 14 14.65 -11.08 8.19
CA THR A 14 14.31 -10.44 6.92
C THR A 14 15.50 -10.46 5.97
N ALA A 15 15.26 -10.84 4.72
CA ALA A 15 16.29 -10.87 3.69
C ALA A 15 16.86 -9.47 3.45
N GLN A 16 18.16 -9.39 3.23
CA GLN A 16 18.80 -8.15 2.82
C GLN A 16 18.66 -7.95 1.31
N CYS A 17 18.59 -6.69 0.87
CA CYS A 17 18.69 -6.39 -0.54
C CYS A 17 20.04 -6.87 -1.07
N SER A 18 20.00 -7.55 -2.21
CA SER A 18 21.19 -7.93 -2.96
C SER A 18 21.52 -6.85 -4.01
N ASN A 19 22.72 -6.94 -4.60
CA ASN A 19 23.25 -5.98 -5.58
C ASN A 19 23.53 -4.58 -4.98
N SER A 20 23.52 -3.50 -5.79
CA SER A 20 23.90 -2.16 -5.36
C SER A 20 22.71 -1.37 -4.81
N SER A 21 22.97 -0.28 -4.08
CA SER A 21 21.91 0.65 -3.67
C SER A 21 21.24 1.38 -4.84
N GLU A 22 21.86 1.39 -6.01
CA GLU A 22 21.31 2.01 -7.24
C GLU A 22 20.50 1.03 -8.09
N ASP A 23 20.65 -0.28 -7.84
CA ASP A 23 19.94 -1.36 -8.54
C ASP A 23 19.72 -2.55 -7.58
N PRO A 24 18.96 -2.34 -6.48
CA PRO A 24 18.81 -3.37 -5.48
C PRO A 24 17.86 -4.47 -5.95
N ILE A 25 18.21 -5.72 -5.64
CA ILE A 25 17.43 -6.89 -6.02
C ILE A 25 16.87 -7.56 -4.77
N CYS A 26 15.57 -7.83 -4.80
CA CYS A 26 14.84 -8.54 -3.78
C CYS A 26 14.02 -9.70 -4.38
N PRO A 27 13.61 -10.69 -3.58
CA PRO A 27 12.66 -11.72 -4.02
C PRO A 27 11.40 -11.10 -4.64
N GLU A 28 10.77 -11.80 -5.58
CA GLU A 28 9.50 -11.37 -6.17
C GLU A 28 8.46 -11.03 -5.09
N GLY A 29 7.76 -9.91 -5.24
CA GLY A 29 6.79 -9.41 -4.24
C GLY A 29 7.42 -8.63 -3.08
N SER A 30 8.73 -8.39 -3.10
CA SER A 30 9.40 -7.53 -2.12
C SER A 30 10.18 -6.40 -2.77
N SER A 31 10.14 -5.22 -2.14
CA SER A 31 10.92 -4.05 -2.54
C SER A 31 12.07 -3.84 -1.55
N CYS A 32 13.13 -3.20 -2.03
CA CYS A 32 14.27 -2.90 -1.20
C CYS A 32 14.06 -1.60 -0.42
N PHE A 33 13.83 -1.72 0.88
CA PHE A 33 13.86 -0.59 1.80
C PHE A 33 15.31 -0.25 2.18
N ILE A 34 15.81 0.89 1.70
CA ILE A 34 17.15 1.40 2.03
C ILE A 34 17.05 2.65 2.91
N SER A 35 17.65 2.61 4.09
CA SER A 35 17.69 3.74 5.01
C SER A 35 19.05 3.89 5.70
N GLY A 36 19.27 5.04 6.35
CA GLY A 36 20.49 5.30 7.13
C GLY A 36 21.78 5.21 6.30
N SER A 37 21.77 5.69 5.06
CA SER A 37 22.89 5.58 4.11
C SER A 37 23.29 4.14 3.75
N GLY A 38 22.32 3.22 3.69
CA GLY A 38 22.54 1.81 3.36
C GLY A 38 22.84 0.91 4.54
N ALA A 39 22.79 1.43 5.78
CA ALA A 39 22.91 0.63 6.99
C ALA A 39 21.71 -0.31 7.20
N LEU A 40 20.54 0.07 6.67
CA LEU A 40 19.38 -0.80 6.53
C LEU A 40 19.12 -0.99 5.04
N ASN A 41 19.11 -2.24 4.59
CA ASN A 41 18.79 -2.67 3.23
C ASN A 41 17.94 -3.93 3.31
N LEU A 42 16.64 -3.78 3.52
CA LEU A 42 15.72 -4.89 3.78
C LEU A 42 14.89 -5.17 2.53
N CYS A 43 14.79 -6.43 2.12
CA CYS A 43 13.74 -6.87 1.21
C CYS A 43 12.46 -7.01 2.03
N LEU A 44 11.64 -5.97 2.01
CA LEU A 44 10.34 -5.97 2.65
C LEU A 44 9.34 -6.44 1.61
N PHE A 45 8.66 -7.54 1.92
CA PHE A 45 7.46 -7.88 1.19
C PHE A 45 6.45 -6.78 1.46
N GLY A 46 6.05 -6.09 0.39
CA GLY A 46 4.86 -5.26 0.47
C GLY A 46 3.66 -6.18 0.70
N CYS A 47 2.63 -5.65 1.32
CA CYS A 47 1.35 -6.33 1.38
C CYS A 47 0.53 -6.03 0.12
N ASP A 48 -0.52 -6.80 -0.13
CA ASP A 48 -1.49 -6.54 -1.20
C ASP A 48 -2.74 -5.87 -0.60
N PRO A 49 -3.08 -4.63 -1.02
CA PRO A 49 -4.24 -3.91 -0.49
C PRO A 49 -5.59 -4.58 -0.84
N LEU A 50 -5.62 -5.48 -1.83
CA LEU A 50 -6.81 -6.26 -2.19
C LEU A 50 -6.92 -7.55 -1.36
N LEU A 51 -5.80 -8.11 -0.90
CA LEU A 51 -5.77 -9.36 -0.11
C LEU A 51 -5.72 -9.13 1.39
N GLN A 52 -5.18 -7.99 1.84
CA GLN A 52 -4.98 -7.66 3.26
C GLN A 52 -4.19 -8.75 4.01
N ASP A 53 -3.04 -9.12 3.45
CA ASP A 53 -2.16 -10.20 3.93
C ASP A 53 -1.21 -9.77 5.06
N CYS A 54 -1.69 -8.90 5.94
CA CYS A 54 -1.00 -8.45 7.15
C CYS A 54 -1.41 -9.28 8.39
N ASP A 55 -0.62 -9.17 9.47
CA ASP A 55 -0.91 -9.83 10.74
C ASP A 55 -2.17 -9.24 11.43
N ASP A 56 -2.71 -9.99 12.38
CA ASP A 56 -3.90 -9.59 13.15
C ASP A 56 -3.71 -8.20 13.80
N GLY A 57 -4.59 -7.26 13.43
CA GLY A 57 -4.58 -5.88 13.96
C GLY A 57 -3.81 -4.88 13.09
N GLU A 58 -3.24 -5.33 11.98
CA GLU A 58 -2.63 -4.50 10.94
C GLU A 58 -3.45 -4.52 9.65
N GLY A 59 -3.29 -3.47 8.85
CA GLY A 59 -3.84 -3.37 7.50
C GLY A 59 -2.76 -3.03 6.49
N CYS A 60 -3.05 -3.29 5.22
CA CYS A 60 -2.16 -2.95 4.14
C CYS A 60 -2.39 -1.53 3.63
N TYR A 61 -1.45 -0.62 3.93
CA TYR A 61 -1.61 0.80 3.64
C TYR A 61 -0.53 1.32 2.68
N TRP A 62 -0.91 2.30 1.85
CA TRP A 62 0.00 3.01 0.95
C TRP A 62 0.84 4.03 1.71
N TYR A 63 2.16 3.79 1.81
CA TYR A 63 3.11 4.63 2.53
C TYR A 63 4.13 5.25 1.58
N GLY A 64 3.83 6.47 1.10
CA GLY A 64 4.70 7.20 0.19
C GLY A 64 4.70 6.57 -1.20
N ASP A 65 5.51 5.53 -1.38
CA ASP A 65 5.81 4.89 -2.66
C ASP A 65 5.57 3.37 -2.67
N ASP A 66 5.21 2.75 -1.53
CA ASP A 66 5.02 1.30 -1.40
C ASP A 66 3.88 0.95 -0.43
N PHE A 67 3.35 -0.28 -0.56
CA PHE A 67 2.39 -0.86 0.39
C PHE A 67 3.10 -1.48 1.59
N GLN A 68 2.65 -1.16 2.81
CA GLN A 68 3.24 -1.64 4.05
C GLN A 68 2.17 -2.03 5.06
N CYS A 69 2.40 -3.12 5.79
CA CYS A 69 1.59 -3.47 6.96
C CYS A 69 1.82 -2.44 8.07
N ASN A 70 0.72 -1.94 8.63
CA ASN A 70 0.76 -1.00 9.75
C ASN A 70 -0.47 -1.22 10.63
N PRO A 71 -0.38 -0.96 11.96
CA PRO A 71 -1.57 -0.91 12.80
C PRO A 71 -2.64 0.03 12.23
N THR A 72 -3.88 -0.47 12.15
CA THR A 72 -5.04 0.34 11.77
C THR A 72 -5.26 1.44 12.81
N GLY A 73 -5.43 2.67 12.35
CA GLY A 73 -5.68 3.84 13.20
C GLY A 73 -7.12 3.89 13.67
N GLU A 74 -7.91 4.76 13.04
CA GLU A 74 -9.30 5.04 13.45
C GLU A 74 -10.35 4.10 12.84
N ASP A 75 -9.97 3.27 11.86
CA ASP A 75 -10.87 2.35 11.14
C ASP A 75 -12.07 3.09 10.49
N ILE A 76 -11.78 4.21 9.84
CA ILE A 76 -12.78 5.09 9.26
C ILE A 76 -13.41 4.44 8.01
N PRO A 77 -14.76 4.34 7.95
CA PRO A 77 -15.43 3.72 6.81
C PRO A 77 -15.35 4.60 5.55
N THR A 78 -15.66 4.00 4.40
CA THR A 78 -15.68 4.67 3.09
C THR A 78 -16.50 5.96 3.13
N GLY A 79 -15.94 7.05 2.59
CA GLY A 79 -16.51 8.39 2.57
C GLY A 79 -16.30 9.21 3.84
N GLY A 80 -15.78 8.62 4.92
CA GLY A 80 -15.42 9.34 6.13
C GLY A 80 -14.15 10.19 5.96
N PRO A 81 -14.03 11.35 6.63
CA PRO A 81 -12.86 12.22 6.54
C PRO A 81 -11.65 11.56 7.22
N CYS A 82 -10.48 11.72 6.63
CA CYS A 82 -9.23 11.11 7.12
C CYS A 82 -8.08 12.13 7.09
N SER A 83 -7.03 11.88 7.88
CA SER A 83 -5.86 12.77 7.98
C SER A 83 -4.53 12.02 7.89
N LEU A 84 -4.50 10.75 8.28
CA LEU A 84 -3.35 9.86 8.20
C LEU A 84 -3.60 8.74 7.19
N ILE A 85 -2.52 8.21 6.64
CA ILE A 85 -2.54 7.16 5.62
C ILE A 85 -3.22 5.86 6.10
N ASN A 86 -3.23 5.61 7.41
CA ASN A 86 -3.78 4.42 8.06
C ASN A 86 -5.02 4.71 8.93
N ASP A 87 -5.64 5.89 8.79
CA ASP A 87 -6.89 6.21 9.50
C ASP A 87 -8.07 5.38 8.98
N CYS A 88 -8.06 5.10 7.68
CA CYS A 88 -9.15 4.40 7.01
C CYS A 88 -9.20 2.91 7.39
N ALA A 89 -10.38 2.32 7.21
CA ALA A 89 -10.55 0.88 7.23
C ALA A 89 -9.54 0.18 6.30
N ILE A 90 -9.19 -1.06 6.61
CA ILE A 90 -8.07 -1.77 5.96
C ILE A 90 -8.20 -1.88 4.43
N ASP A 91 -9.42 -1.95 3.91
CA ASP A 91 -9.76 -2.00 2.49
C ASP A 91 -9.86 -0.62 1.81
N ASN A 92 -9.48 0.44 2.53
CA ASN A 92 -9.60 1.82 2.09
C ASN A 92 -8.26 2.58 2.14
N VAL A 93 -8.22 3.68 1.39
CA VAL A 93 -7.11 4.64 1.32
C VAL A 93 -7.61 6.06 1.47
N CYS A 94 -6.84 6.88 2.17
CA CYS A 94 -7.15 8.30 2.35
C CYS A 94 -6.80 9.08 1.08
N VAL A 95 -7.81 9.56 0.34
CA VAL A 95 -7.64 10.28 -0.92
C VAL A 95 -8.16 11.71 -0.82
N ASP A 96 -7.54 12.62 -1.58
CA ASP A 96 -7.96 14.02 -1.63
C ASP A 96 -9.43 14.14 -2.07
N ALA A 97 -10.17 15.05 -1.44
CA ALA A 97 -11.57 15.32 -1.71
C ALA A 97 -11.85 15.65 -3.20
N LEU A 98 -10.85 16.13 -3.94
CA LEU A 98 -10.96 16.43 -5.37
C LEU A 98 -11.20 15.19 -6.24
N TYR A 99 -10.86 13.99 -5.75
CA TYR A 99 -11.07 12.72 -6.43
C TYR A 99 -12.37 12.02 -6.03
N LEU A 100 -13.18 12.62 -5.16
CA LEU A 100 -14.39 12.00 -4.64
C LEU A 100 -15.66 12.79 -5.02
N PRO A 101 -16.80 12.11 -5.23
CA PRO A 101 -18.06 12.79 -5.53
C PRO A 101 -18.55 13.63 -4.34
N SER A 102 -18.18 13.25 -3.12
CA SER A 102 -18.44 14.00 -1.90
C SER A 102 -17.42 13.64 -0.82
N CYS A 103 -16.95 14.62 -0.08
CA CYS A 103 -16.10 14.44 1.10
C CYS A 103 -16.32 15.60 2.08
N ASP A 104 -16.49 15.30 3.37
CA ASP A 104 -16.70 16.29 4.44
C ASP A 104 -15.38 16.70 5.10
N GLY A 105 -14.33 16.86 4.29
CA GLY A 105 -12.97 17.12 4.73
C GLY A 105 -12.04 17.42 3.55
N PRO A 106 -10.73 17.67 3.80
CA PRO A 106 -9.75 17.81 2.73
C PRO A 106 -9.43 16.48 2.04
N ALA A 107 -9.63 15.36 2.73
CA ALA A 107 -9.46 14.00 2.23
C ALA A 107 -10.47 13.08 2.91
N CYS A 108 -10.90 12.03 2.20
CA CYS A 108 -11.80 11.01 2.73
C CYS A 108 -11.37 9.62 2.27
N CYS A 109 -11.83 8.60 3.00
CA CYS A 109 -11.54 7.21 2.71
C CYS A 109 -12.23 6.74 1.43
N ALA A 110 -11.46 6.21 0.48
CA ALA A 110 -11.92 5.57 -0.74
C ALA A 110 -11.53 4.09 -0.73
N THR A 111 -12.32 3.25 -1.37
CA THR A 111 -12.11 1.79 -1.36
C THR A 111 -11.15 1.37 -2.45
N TRP A 112 -10.23 0.47 -2.12
CA TRP A 112 -9.43 -0.25 -3.11
C TRP A 112 -10.34 -1.15 -3.97
N CYS A 113 -9.98 -1.37 -5.23
CA CYS A 113 -10.75 -2.20 -6.14
C CYS A 113 -9.84 -2.97 -7.09
N ASP A 114 -10.30 -4.15 -7.52
CA ASP A 114 -9.61 -4.98 -8.50
C ASP A 114 -10.00 -4.52 -9.92
N LEU A 115 -9.03 -4.08 -10.72
CA LEU A 115 -9.26 -3.67 -12.11
C LEU A 115 -9.75 -4.82 -13.01
N GLY A 116 -9.46 -6.07 -12.64
CA GLY A 116 -9.93 -7.28 -13.31
C GLY A 116 -11.38 -7.66 -12.99
N ASP A 117 -11.91 -7.19 -11.85
CA ASP A 117 -13.30 -7.33 -11.43
C ASP A 117 -13.80 -6.04 -10.76
N PRO A 118 -13.98 -4.95 -11.54
CA PRO A 118 -14.15 -3.62 -11.00
C PRO A 118 -15.51 -3.46 -10.31
N VAL A 119 -15.47 -3.25 -8.99
CA VAL A 119 -16.65 -3.00 -8.15
C VAL A 119 -16.43 -1.76 -7.29
N CYS A 120 -17.25 -0.74 -7.50
CA CYS A 120 -17.28 0.46 -6.66
C CYS A 120 -18.68 0.74 -6.13
N ALA A 121 -18.82 0.75 -4.80
CA ALA A 121 -20.12 0.89 -4.13
C ALA A 121 -20.64 2.34 -4.08
N VAL A 122 -19.75 3.32 -4.19
CA VAL A 122 -20.09 4.74 -4.13
C VAL A 122 -20.59 5.21 -5.51
N PRO A 123 -21.82 5.73 -5.63
CA PRO A 123 -22.30 6.22 -6.92
C PRO A 123 -21.44 7.36 -7.48
N GLY A 124 -21.12 7.27 -8.77
CA GLY A 124 -20.28 8.26 -9.45
C GLY A 124 -18.78 8.02 -9.34
N THR A 125 -18.35 6.91 -8.73
CA THR A 125 -16.96 6.45 -8.81
C THR A 125 -16.79 5.29 -9.78
N GLU A 126 -15.57 5.16 -10.29
CA GLU A 126 -15.11 4.05 -11.12
C GLU A 126 -13.81 3.51 -10.54
N CYS A 127 -13.49 2.25 -10.86
CA CYS A 127 -12.23 1.65 -10.44
C CYS A 127 -11.11 2.19 -11.32
N VAL A 128 -10.40 3.20 -10.85
CA VAL A 128 -9.31 3.86 -11.58
C VAL A 128 -7.98 3.25 -11.15
N ALA A 129 -7.11 2.94 -12.11
CA ALA A 129 -5.81 2.35 -11.82
C ALA A 129 -4.98 3.22 -10.88
N TRP A 130 -4.39 2.60 -9.86
CA TRP A 130 -3.54 3.31 -8.89
C TRP A 130 -2.22 3.77 -9.51
N TYR A 131 -1.65 2.92 -10.36
CA TYR A 131 -0.42 3.19 -11.09
C TYR A 131 -0.70 3.67 -12.51
N GLU A 132 0.21 4.50 -13.03
CA GLU A 132 0.21 4.84 -14.45
C GLU A 132 0.39 3.59 -15.33
N GLN A 133 -0.08 3.66 -16.58
CA GLN A 133 -0.03 2.53 -17.49
C GLN A 133 1.41 2.04 -17.69
N GLY A 134 1.66 0.79 -17.30
CA GLY A 134 2.96 0.13 -17.45
C GLY A 134 4.00 0.49 -16.39
N THR A 135 3.62 1.21 -15.33
CA THR A 135 4.53 1.55 -14.21
C THR A 135 4.25 0.77 -12.93
N ALA A 136 3.12 0.05 -12.86
CA ALA A 136 2.81 -0.82 -11.74
C ALA A 136 3.93 -1.84 -11.50
N PRO A 137 4.42 -2.00 -10.26
CA PRO A 137 5.30 -3.11 -9.92
C PRO A 137 4.58 -4.45 -10.14
N SER A 138 5.37 -5.49 -10.39
CA SER A 138 4.84 -6.84 -10.59
C SER A 138 4.00 -7.29 -9.39
N GLY A 139 2.77 -7.69 -9.63
CA GLY A 139 1.80 -8.09 -8.59
C GLY A 139 0.78 -7.01 -8.23
N TYR A 140 1.00 -5.75 -8.61
CA TYR A 140 0.08 -4.65 -8.32
C TYR A 140 -0.66 -4.10 -9.55
N GLU A 141 -0.56 -4.78 -10.70
CA GLU A 141 -1.14 -4.31 -11.96
C GLU A 141 -2.66 -4.18 -11.92
N ASN A 142 -3.31 -4.91 -11.01
CA ASN A 142 -4.76 -4.89 -10.84
C ASN A 142 -5.23 -3.96 -9.73
N VAL A 143 -4.33 -3.27 -9.03
CA VAL A 143 -4.70 -2.36 -7.94
C VAL A 143 -5.30 -1.08 -8.53
N GLY A 144 -6.56 -0.84 -8.22
CA GLY A 144 -7.27 0.41 -8.49
C GLY A 144 -7.87 0.99 -7.21
N VAL A 145 -8.38 2.22 -7.32
CA VAL A 145 -9.10 2.92 -6.26
C VAL A 145 -10.42 3.46 -6.81
N CYS A 146 -11.47 3.36 -6.00
CA CYS A 146 -12.81 3.86 -6.34
C CYS A 146 -12.90 5.38 -6.17
N VAL A 147 -12.64 6.10 -7.26
CA VAL A 147 -12.63 7.58 -7.33
C VAL A 147 -13.44 8.08 -8.52
N LEU A 148 -13.59 9.40 -8.65
CA LEU A 148 -14.18 10.01 -9.84
C LEU A 148 -13.46 9.53 -11.11
N PRO A 149 -14.19 9.28 -12.22
CA PRO A 149 -13.57 8.92 -13.49
C PRO A 149 -12.57 10.00 -13.95
N GLY A 150 -11.41 9.56 -14.43
CA GLY A 150 -10.36 10.41 -14.99
C GLY A 150 -10.65 10.96 -16.39
#